data_AF-A0A1C3E780-F1
#
_entry.id   AF-A0A1C3E780-F1
#
_cell.length_a   1.000
_cell.length_b   1.000
_cell.length_c   1.000
_cell.angle_alpha   90.00
_cell.angle_beta   90.00
_cell.angle_gamma   90.00
#
_symmetry.space_group_name_H-M   'P 1'
#
loop_
_entity.id
_entity.type
_entity.pdbx_description
1 polymer ?
#
loop_
_entity_poly.entity_id
_entity_poly.type
_entity_poly.pdbx_seq_one_letter_code
_entity_poly.pdbx_strand_id
1 'polypeptide(L)'
;MMRRWGTAGMWPIPDAWTRLVACQVPLFDQQKKDRWGYIDLLGVAKNGLPVVVELKKAPDADADGKTRATETPLRMVLEAAAYAIALQKNWSHFRTAWVARLQELELPDQVIDQVPLRLSKVPLVAAAPASFWIDWLRVTNKGLTVTVETWESFQKLLSEFRRAQLPVSFVSISGHDQNVDGLAVQPMVGFPPIA
;
A
#
# COMPACT_ATOMS: atom_id res chain seq x y z
N MET A 1 -10.80 -2.41 -5.92
CA MET A 1 -10.02 -2.75 -4.71
C MET A 1 -10.84 -2.59 -3.42
N MET A 2 -11.24 -1.38 -3.02
CA MET A 2 -12.05 -1.14 -1.81
C MET A 2 -13.35 -1.98 -1.74
N ARG A 3 -14.11 -2.07 -2.83
CA ARG A 3 -15.34 -2.89 -2.87
C ARG A 3 -15.11 -4.37 -2.60
N ARG A 4 -13.95 -4.92 -3.00
CA ARG A 4 -13.60 -6.32 -2.76
C ARG A 4 -13.16 -6.50 -1.32
N TRP A 5 -12.02 -5.91 -0.94
CA TRP A 5 -11.37 -6.13 0.35
C TRP A 5 -11.95 -5.29 1.50
N GLY A 6 -13.05 -4.58 1.26
CA GLY A 6 -13.81 -3.85 2.28
C GLY A 6 -14.98 -4.63 2.86
N THR A 7 -15.21 -5.88 2.46
CA THR A 7 -16.33 -6.72 2.95
C THR A 7 -15.88 -7.74 4.01
N ALA A 8 -16.82 -8.18 4.86
CA ALA A 8 -16.54 -9.05 6.00
C ALA A 8 -16.12 -10.49 5.65
N GLY A 9 -16.38 -10.95 4.41
CA GLY A 9 -16.10 -12.32 3.97
C GLY A 9 -14.73 -12.51 3.30
N MET A 10 -13.89 -11.48 3.24
CA MET A 10 -12.60 -11.55 2.55
C MET A 10 -11.49 -12.07 3.44
N TRP A 11 -10.67 -12.95 2.88
CA TRP A 11 -9.48 -13.45 3.54
C TRP A 11 -8.45 -12.33 3.76
N PRO A 12 -7.81 -12.27 4.95
CA PRO A 12 -6.69 -11.38 5.19
C PRO A 12 -5.57 -11.62 4.19
N ILE A 13 -4.90 -10.56 3.75
CA ILE A 13 -3.67 -10.66 2.98
C ILE A 13 -2.50 -10.70 3.97
N PRO A 14 -1.75 -11.82 4.07
CA PRO A 14 -0.62 -11.93 4.98
C PRO A 14 0.37 -10.78 4.77
N ASP A 15 0.87 -10.24 5.88
CA ASP A 15 1.84 -9.13 5.92
C ASP A 15 1.41 -7.83 5.21
N ALA A 16 0.14 -7.71 4.81
CA ALA A 16 -0.41 -6.50 4.20
C ALA A 16 -1.58 -5.95 5.03
N TRP A 17 -2.81 -6.42 4.81
CA TRP A 17 -3.99 -5.94 5.55
C TRP A 17 -4.99 -7.07 5.80
N THR A 18 -5.80 -6.92 6.85
CA THR A 18 -6.97 -7.78 7.10
C THR A 18 -8.15 -7.31 6.27
N ARG A 19 -8.40 -6.00 6.25
CA ARG A 19 -9.49 -5.37 5.51
C ARG A 19 -9.09 -3.98 5.08
N LEU A 20 -9.59 -3.50 3.94
CA LEU A 20 -9.49 -2.11 3.54
C LEU A 20 -10.72 -1.35 4.04
N VAL A 21 -10.54 -0.21 4.71
CA VAL A 21 -11.62 0.44 5.46
C VAL A 21 -11.89 1.88 5.02
N ALA A 22 -10.91 2.53 4.41
CA ALA A 22 -11.05 3.85 3.80
C ALA A 22 -10.08 4.03 2.63
N CYS A 23 -10.30 5.11 1.87
CA CYS A 23 -9.42 5.57 0.81
C CYS A 23 -9.32 7.09 0.86
N GLN A 24 -8.13 7.62 0.64
CA GLN A 24 -7.93 9.05 0.41
C GLN A 24 -8.17 9.33 -1.08
N VAL A 25 -9.06 10.28 -1.36
CA VAL A 25 -9.25 10.81 -2.71
C VAL A 25 -8.60 12.20 -2.72
N PRO A 26 -7.59 12.46 -3.57
CA PRO A 26 -6.98 13.79 -3.65
C PRO A 26 -8.06 14.82 -3.98
N LEU A 27 -8.11 15.91 -3.19
CA LEU A 27 -9.10 16.98 -3.38
C LEU A 27 -9.04 17.62 -4.78
N PHE A 28 -7.88 17.58 -5.44
CA PHE A 28 -7.68 18.09 -6.80
C PHE A 28 -8.32 17.23 -7.91
N ASP A 29 -8.57 15.94 -7.66
CA ASP A 29 -9.10 15.02 -8.68
C ASP A 29 -10.63 15.09 -8.82
N GLN A 30 -11.31 15.84 -7.97
CA GLN A 30 -12.74 16.11 -8.15
C GLN A 30 -13.05 16.91 -9.42
N GLN A 31 -12.04 17.51 -10.07
CA GLN A 31 -12.21 18.31 -11.29
C GLN A 31 -12.01 17.56 -12.62
N LYS A 32 -11.48 16.32 -12.63
CA LYS A 32 -11.32 15.54 -13.88
C LYS A 32 -11.80 14.09 -13.68
N LYS A 33 -13.04 13.83 -14.10
CA LYS A 33 -13.83 12.61 -13.83
C LYS A 33 -13.39 11.31 -14.51
N ASP A 34 -12.28 11.24 -15.26
CA ASP A 34 -12.12 10.13 -16.21
C ASP A 34 -11.02 9.12 -15.90
N ARG A 35 -10.17 9.30 -14.87
CA ARG A 35 -9.11 8.32 -14.54
C ARG A 35 -8.86 8.30 -13.03
N TRP A 36 -8.58 7.12 -12.47
CA TRP A 36 -8.38 6.95 -11.03
C TRP A 36 -7.24 7.87 -10.51
N GLY A 37 -7.31 8.43 -9.32
CA GLY A 37 -6.23 9.23 -8.75
C GLY A 37 -5.11 8.41 -8.11
N TYR A 38 -4.12 9.09 -7.54
CA TYR A 38 -3.26 8.52 -6.49
C TYR A 38 -4.14 8.26 -5.27
N ILE A 39 -4.29 7.00 -4.86
CA ILE A 39 -5.17 6.64 -3.75
C ILE A 39 -4.32 5.98 -2.67
N ASP A 40 -4.03 6.72 -1.61
CA ASP A 40 -3.65 6.10 -0.35
C ASP A 40 -4.87 5.35 0.20
N LEU A 41 -4.78 4.03 0.28
CA LEU A 41 -5.79 3.21 0.91
C LEU A 41 -5.43 3.04 2.39
N LEU A 42 -6.45 3.00 3.25
CA LEU A 42 -6.29 2.74 4.67
C LEU A 42 -6.87 1.36 4.96
N GLY A 43 -5.99 0.43 5.33
CA GLY A 43 -6.34 -0.89 5.80
C GLY A 43 -6.30 -1.00 7.31
N VAL A 44 -6.76 -2.14 7.82
CA VAL A 44 -6.68 -2.51 9.24
C VAL A 44 -5.94 -3.83 9.38
N ALA A 45 -5.01 -3.91 10.32
CA ALA A 45 -4.31 -5.12 10.71
C ALA A 45 -5.15 -5.93 11.72
N LYS A 46 -4.75 -7.18 11.99
CA LYS A 46 -5.47 -8.09 12.92
C LYS A 46 -5.63 -7.54 14.34
N ASN A 47 -4.80 -6.58 14.73
CA ASN A 47 -4.81 -5.93 16.04
C ASN A 47 -5.42 -4.52 16.00
N GLY A 48 -6.20 -4.18 14.98
CA GLY A 48 -6.88 -2.89 14.88
C GLY A 48 -5.98 -1.72 14.46
N LEU A 49 -4.68 -1.96 14.25
CA LEU A 49 -3.77 -0.93 13.77
C LEU A 49 -4.15 -0.49 12.34
N PRO A 50 -4.12 0.82 12.05
CA PRO A 50 -4.19 1.29 10.67
C PRO A 50 -2.97 0.80 9.89
N VAL A 51 -3.21 0.44 8.64
CA VAL A 51 -2.21 0.06 7.64
C VAL A 51 -2.30 1.07 6.51
N VAL A 52 -1.21 1.78 6.23
CA VAL A 52 -1.16 2.68 5.07
C VAL A 52 -0.79 1.85 3.85
N VAL A 53 -1.63 1.89 2.83
CA VAL A 53 -1.43 1.15 1.59
C VAL A 53 -1.31 2.16 0.44
N GLU A 54 -0.11 2.38 -0.05
CA GLU A 54 0.10 3.20 -1.23
C GLU A 54 -0.18 2.33 -2.47
N LEU A 55 -1.11 2.79 -3.31
CA LEU A 55 -1.54 2.06 -4.51
C LEU A 55 -1.00 2.75 -5.78
N LYS A 56 -0.14 2.05 -6.52
CA LYS A 56 0.27 2.47 -7.86
C LYS A 56 -0.55 1.79 -8.94
N LYS A 57 -0.64 2.45 -10.09
CA LYS A 57 -1.32 1.95 -11.28
C LYS A 57 -0.38 1.18 -12.19
N ALA A 58 -0.98 0.41 -13.09
CA ALA A 58 -0.27 -0.11 -14.24
C ALA A 58 0.27 1.08 -15.04
N PRO A 59 1.56 1.07 -15.43
CA PRO A 59 2.10 2.11 -16.27
C PRO A 59 1.52 2.03 -17.67
N ASP A 60 1.34 3.20 -18.31
CA ASP A 60 0.99 3.25 -19.73
C ASP A 60 2.12 2.63 -20.56
N ALA A 61 1.76 1.74 -21.48
CA ALA A 61 2.69 1.14 -22.42
C ALA A 61 2.55 1.81 -23.80
N ASP A 62 3.67 2.04 -24.48
CA ASP A 62 3.66 2.42 -25.89
C ASP A 62 3.39 1.21 -26.81
N ALA A 63 3.31 1.47 -28.12
CA ALA A 63 3.02 0.45 -29.12
C ALA A 63 4.05 -0.70 -29.15
N ASP A 64 5.27 -0.43 -28.67
CA ASP A 64 6.37 -1.40 -28.60
C ASP A 64 6.41 -2.14 -27.25
N GLY A 65 5.40 -1.93 -26.39
CA GLY A 65 5.29 -2.55 -25.08
C GLY A 65 6.21 -1.94 -24.02
N LYS A 66 6.85 -0.79 -24.27
CA LYS A 66 7.66 -0.09 -23.27
C LYS A 66 6.78 0.77 -22.39
N THR A 67 7.00 0.68 -21.10
CA THR A 67 6.24 1.38 -20.08
C THR A 67 6.82 2.78 -19.82
N ARG A 68 5.96 3.81 -19.76
CA ARG A 68 6.35 5.18 -19.43
C ARG A 68 6.22 5.50 -17.93
N ALA A 69 6.25 4.47 -17.07
CA ALA A 69 6.19 4.66 -15.62
C ALA A 69 7.29 5.62 -15.13
N THR A 70 6.90 6.74 -14.54
CA THR A 70 7.79 7.69 -13.84
C THR A 70 7.86 7.41 -12.34
N GLU A 71 6.94 6.60 -11.82
CA GLU A 71 6.84 6.22 -10.42
C GLU A 71 7.84 5.10 -10.10
N THR A 72 8.55 5.23 -8.97
CA THR A 72 9.56 4.25 -8.53
C THR A 72 9.11 3.55 -7.24
N PRO A 73 9.59 2.33 -6.96
CA PRO A 73 9.33 1.66 -5.69
C PRO A 73 9.78 2.50 -4.49
N LEU A 74 10.91 3.22 -4.62
CA LEU A 74 11.38 4.14 -3.58
C LEU A 74 10.35 5.24 -3.31
N ARG A 75 9.87 5.93 -4.35
CA ARG A 75 8.90 7.02 -4.21
C ARG A 75 7.63 6.53 -3.51
N MET A 76 7.14 5.36 -3.91
CA MET A 76 5.97 4.71 -3.32
C MET A 76 6.11 4.47 -1.82
N VAL A 77 7.28 3.97 -1.38
CA VAL A 77 7.56 3.77 0.06
C VAL A 77 7.61 5.11 0.80
N LEU A 78 8.24 6.14 0.20
CA LEU A 78 8.35 7.47 0.82
C LEU A 78 6.99 8.15 0.99
N GLU A 79 6.09 8.00 0.02
CA GLU A 79 4.72 8.53 0.09
C GLU A 79 3.91 7.83 1.19
N ALA A 80 3.93 6.49 1.23
CA ALA A 80 3.30 5.72 2.31
C ALA A 80 3.84 6.12 3.70
N ALA A 81 5.17 6.28 3.82
CA ALA A 81 5.80 6.67 5.08
C ALA A 81 5.41 8.09 5.50
N ALA A 82 5.35 9.04 4.56
CA ALA A 82 4.92 10.41 4.83
C ALA A 82 3.49 10.44 5.39
N TYR A 83 2.57 9.67 4.79
CA TYR A 83 1.21 9.57 5.29
C TYR A 83 1.16 8.90 6.68
N ALA A 84 1.90 7.80 6.89
CA ALA A 84 1.96 7.16 8.20
C ALA A 84 2.47 8.09 9.31
N ILE A 85 3.50 8.89 9.04
CA ILE A 85 4.02 9.88 9.98
C ILE A 85 2.96 10.94 10.28
N ALA A 86 2.25 11.43 9.26
CA ALA A 86 1.15 12.37 9.46
C ALA A 86 0.03 11.76 10.31
N LEU A 87 -0.32 10.49 10.06
CA LEU A 87 -1.32 9.75 10.83
C LEU A 87 -0.88 9.59 12.30
N GLN A 88 0.38 9.21 12.56
CA GLN A 88 0.91 9.09 13.92
C GLN A 88 0.84 10.41 14.68
N LYS A 89 1.27 11.52 14.05
CA LYS A 89 1.26 12.85 14.66
C LYS A 89 -0.15 13.34 14.99
N ASN A 90 -1.14 12.94 14.21
CA ASN A 90 -2.53 13.37 14.37
C ASN A 90 -3.43 12.31 15.00
N TRP A 91 -2.85 11.22 15.53
CA TRP A 91 -3.62 10.06 15.97
C TRP A 91 -4.67 10.38 17.03
N SER A 92 -4.37 11.26 17.99
CA SER A 92 -5.34 11.65 19.02
C SER A 92 -6.62 12.25 18.45
N HIS A 93 -6.53 12.96 17.33
CA HIS A 93 -7.69 13.55 16.63
C HIS A 93 -8.40 12.53 15.73
N PHE A 94 -7.64 11.57 15.18
CA PHE A 94 -8.18 10.59 14.24
C PHE A 94 -8.75 9.33 14.91
N ARG A 95 -8.25 8.95 16.09
CA ARG A 95 -8.55 7.68 16.76
C ARG A 95 -10.04 7.45 16.96
N THR A 96 -10.78 8.47 17.41
CA THR A 96 -12.22 8.33 17.65
C THR A 96 -12.97 8.00 16.36
N ALA A 97 -12.67 8.71 15.28
CA ALA A 97 -13.26 8.43 13.96
C ALA A 97 -12.83 7.06 13.43
N TRP A 98 -11.58 6.64 13.68
CA TRP A 98 -11.10 5.30 13.34
C TRP A 98 -11.90 4.20 14.05
N VAL A 99 -12.06 4.30 15.37
CA VAL A 99 -12.83 3.32 16.15
C VAL A 99 -14.28 3.26 15.68
N ALA A 100 -14.93 4.41 15.49
CA ALA A 100 -16.29 4.48 14.96
C ALA A 100 -16.40 3.78 13.60
N ARG A 101 -15.42 4.01 12.71
CA ARG A 101 -15.38 3.36 11.40
C ARG A 101 -15.21 1.84 11.49
N LEU A 102 -14.40 1.34 12.43
CA LEU A 102 -14.26 -0.10 12.62
C LEU A 102 -15.54 -0.75 13.16
N GLN A 103 -16.28 -0.04 14.02
CA GLN A 103 -17.59 -0.46 14.53
C GLN A 103 -18.65 -0.50 13.43
N GLU A 104 -18.73 0.53 12.58
CA GLU A 104 -19.63 0.56 11.40
C GLU A 104 -19.37 -0.59 10.43
N LEU A 105 -18.12 -1.04 10.35
CA LEU A 105 -17.73 -2.17 9.51
C LEU A 105 -17.91 -3.52 10.21
N GLU A 106 -18.44 -3.55 11.44
CA GLU A 106 -18.71 -4.75 12.22
C GLU A 106 -17.45 -5.61 12.42
N LEU A 107 -16.29 -4.97 12.65
CA LEU A 107 -15.10 -5.70 13.06
C LEU A 107 -15.29 -6.28 14.47
N PRO A 108 -14.71 -7.46 14.79
CA PRO A 108 -14.84 -8.05 16.11
C PRO A 108 -14.37 -7.10 17.22
N ASP A 109 -15.08 -7.08 18.35
CA ASP A 109 -14.75 -6.23 19.50
C ASP A 109 -13.29 -6.43 19.95
N GLN A 110 -12.79 -7.68 19.92
CA GLN A 110 -11.39 -7.99 20.21
C GLN A 110 -10.40 -7.19 19.34
N VAL A 111 -10.73 -6.88 18.09
CA VAL A 111 -9.89 -6.06 17.20
C VAL A 111 -9.99 -4.58 17.56
N ILE A 112 -11.20 -4.11 17.90
CA ILE A 112 -11.47 -2.72 18.28
C ILE A 112 -10.80 -2.37 19.62
N ASP A 113 -10.85 -3.28 20.59
CA ASP A 113 -10.25 -3.13 21.91
C ASP A 113 -8.71 -3.03 21.85
N GLN A 114 -8.10 -3.57 20.79
CA GLN A 114 -6.66 -3.49 20.55
C GLN A 114 -6.22 -2.17 19.91
N VAL A 115 -7.15 -1.29 19.48
CA VAL A 115 -6.81 0.01 18.89
C VAL A 115 -6.07 0.87 19.92
N PRO A 116 -4.79 1.21 19.67
CA PRO A 116 -3.95 1.79 20.70
C PRO A 116 -4.34 3.24 20.99
N LEU A 117 -4.12 3.68 22.23
CA LEU A 117 -4.26 5.09 22.61
C LEU A 117 -3.20 5.98 21.94
N ARG A 118 -1.99 5.43 21.70
CA ARG A 118 -0.89 6.08 20.98
C ARG A 118 -0.46 5.21 19.81
N LEU A 119 -0.43 5.77 18.61
CA LEU A 119 -0.03 5.05 17.42
C LEU A 119 1.49 5.08 17.24
N SER A 120 2.19 4.13 17.84
CA SER A 120 3.65 4.01 17.72
C SER A 120 4.10 3.21 16.50
N LYS A 121 3.23 2.35 15.95
CA LYS A 121 3.52 1.49 14.81
C LYS A 121 2.46 1.65 13.73
N VAL A 122 2.91 1.80 12.47
CA VAL A 122 2.04 1.86 11.30
C VAL A 122 2.65 1.03 10.17
N PRO A 123 2.11 -0.17 9.87
CA PRO A 123 2.56 -0.94 8.72
C PRO A 123 2.30 -0.18 7.41
N LEU A 124 3.26 -0.26 6.51
CA LEU A 124 3.22 0.33 5.18
C LEU A 124 3.12 -0.78 4.14
N VAL A 125 2.22 -0.66 3.18
CA VAL A 125 2.10 -1.60 2.08
C VAL A 125 2.25 -0.85 0.78
N ALA A 126 3.23 -1.26 -0.01
CA ALA A 126 3.37 -0.83 -1.38
C ALA A 126 2.63 -1.82 -2.28
N ALA A 127 1.45 -1.44 -2.77
CA ALA A 127 0.61 -2.25 -3.65
C ALA A 127 0.60 -1.75 -5.10
N ALA A 128 0.96 -2.60 -6.06
CA ALA A 128 0.93 -2.24 -7.48
C ALA A 128 0.69 -3.46 -8.38
N PRO A 129 0.28 -3.27 -9.65
CA PRO A 129 0.14 -4.37 -10.60
C PRO A 129 1.47 -5.05 -10.93
N ALA A 130 1.42 -6.31 -11.36
CA ALA A 130 2.61 -7.05 -11.79
C ALA A 130 3.45 -6.30 -12.84
N SER A 131 2.81 -5.61 -13.78
CA SER A 131 3.49 -4.81 -14.81
C SER A 131 4.32 -3.67 -14.22
N PHE A 132 3.90 -3.07 -13.11
CA PHE A 132 4.69 -2.07 -12.40
C PHE A 132 5.96 -2.70 -11.81
N TRP A 133 5.85 -3.87 -11.19
CA TRP A 133 6.99 -4.53 -10.54
C TRP A 133 8.01 -5.08 -11.52
N ILE A 134 7.54 -5.62 -12.66
CA ILE A 134 8.39 -6.21 -13.70
C ILE A 134 9.40 -5.19 -14.24
N ASP A 135 9.01 -3.92 -14.40
CA ASP A 135 9.89 -2.81 -14.80
C ASP A 135 11.14 -2.65 -13.93
N TRP A 136 11.12 -3.14 -12.69
CA TRP A 136 12.21 -2.97 -11.74
C TRP A 136 13.05 -4.22 -11.57
N LEU A 137 12.76 -5.29 -12.33
CA LEU A 137 13.59 -6.49 -12.36
C LEU A 137 14.91 -6.20 -13.08
N ARG A 138 16.02 -6.76 -12.58
CA ARG A 138 17.40 -6.56 -13.10
C ARG A 138 17.61 -6.97 -14.57
N VAL A 139 16.63 -7.59 -15.20
CA VAL A 139 16.66 -8.03 -16.61
C VAL A 139 15.96 -7.05 -17.57
N THR A 140 15.28 -6.03 -17.04
CA THR A 140 14.54 -5.05 -17.85
C THR A 140 15.36 -3.78 -18.05
N ASN A 141 15.05 -3.01 -19.11
CA ASN A 141 15.76 -1.76 -19.41
C ASN A 141 15.78 -0.79 -18.22
N LYS A 142 14.67 -0.67 -17.49
CA LYS A 142 14.59 0.19 -16.29
C LYS A 142 15.36 -0.43 -15.13
N GLY A 143 15.15 -1.69 -14.80
CA GLY A 143 15.89 -2.34 -13.72
C GLY A 143 17.41 -2.34 -13.92
N LEU A 144 17.90 -2.39 -15.16
CA LEU A 144 19.32 -2.27 -15.50
C LEU A 144 19.91 -0.88 -15.19
N THR A 145 19.08 0.16 -15.09
CA THR A 145 19.55 1.49 -14.67
C THR A 145 19.82 1.58 -13.16
N VAL A 146 19.35 0.61 -12.38
CA VAL A 146 19.49 0.59 -10.91
C VAL A 146 20.72 -0.24 -10.53
N THR A 147 21.71 0.42 -9.94
CA THR A 147 22.95 -0.25 -9.50
C THR A 147 22.71 -1.16 -8.30
N VAL A 148 23.63 -2.12 -8.08
CA VAL A 148 23.60 -2.98 -6.89
C VAL A 148 23.63 -2.14 -5.59
N GLU A 149 24.50 -1.15 -5.52
CA GLU A 149 24.60 -0.21 -4.38
C GLU A 149 23.28 0.55 -4.14
N THR A 150 22.54 0.88 -5.20
CA THR A 150 21.22 1.52 -5.07
C THR A 150 20.21 0.57 -4.43
N TRP A 151 20.21 -0.72 -4.81
CA TRP A 151 19.36 -1.72 -4.18
C TRP A 151 19.74 -1.97 -2.72
N GLU A 152 21.03 -2.02 -2.39
CA GLU A 152 21.51 -2.12 -1.01
C GLU A 152 21.09 -0.92 -0.17
N SER A 153 21.22 0.29 -0.71
CA SER A 153 20.77 1.52 -0.06
C SER A 153 19.27 1.53 0.18
N PHE A 154 18.48 1.04 -0.79
CA PHE A 154 17.04 0.89 -0.62
C PHE A 154 16.70 -0.13 0.48
N GLN A 155 17.38 -1.28 0.53
CA GLN A 155 17.21 -2.26 1.62
C GLN A 155 17.57 -1.69 3.00
N LYS A 156 18.64 -0.90 3.07
CA LYS A 156 19.02 -0.19 4.30
C LYS A 156 17.92 0.76 4.76
N LEU A 157 17.34 1.54 3.84
CA LEU A 157 16.21 2.42 4.15
C LEU A 157 15.00 1.63 4.70
N LEU A 158 14.63 0.50 4.08
CA LEU A 158 13.54 -0.35 4.57
C LEU A 158 13.82 -0.90 5.98
N SER A 159 15.09 -1.19 6.28
CA SER A 159 15.52 -1.61 7.62
C SER A 159 15.39 -0.50 8.65
N GLU A 160 15.74 0.75 8.28
CA GLU A 160 15.52 1.91 9.14
C GLU A 160 14.04 2.20 9.38
N PHE A 161 13.19 2.07 8.35
CA PHE A 161 11.74 2.16 8.53
C PHE A 161 11.21 1.12 9.51
N ARG A 162 11.66 -0.14 9.41
CA ARG A 162 11.28 -1.19 10.38
C ARG A 162 11.71 -0.82 11.81
N ARG A 163 12.93 -0.30 12.00
CA ARG A 163 13.42 0.17 13.32
C ARG A 163 12.56 1.30 13.87
N ALA A 164 12.13 2.21 12.99
CA ALA A 164 11.23 3.32 13.28
C ALA A 164 9.75 2.90 13.42
N GLN A 165 9.43 1.61 13.52
CA GLN A 165 8.06 1.09 13.65
C GLN A 165 7.16 1.34 12.42
N LEU A 166 7.76 1.48 11.24
CA LEU A 166 7.10 1.62 9.95
C LEU A 166 7.44 0.42 9.04
N PRO A 167 7.14 -0.83 9.41
CA PRO A 167 7.52 -1.97 8.59
C PRO A 167 6.84 -1.90 7.22
N VAL A 168 7.63 -2.11 6.17
CA VAL A 168 7.17 -2.08 4.77
C VAL A 168 6.98 -3.50 4.24
N SER A 169 5.87 -3.74 3.54
CA SER A 169 5.65 -4.90 2.70
C SER A 169 5.26 -4.52 1.28
N PHE A 170 5.43 -5.44 0.35
CA PHE A 170 5.16 -5.24 -1.08
C PHE A 170 4.16 -6.28 -1.54
N VAL A 171 3.18 -5.85 -2.34
CA VAL A 171 2.18 -6.75 -2.91
C VAL A 171 1.96 -6.47 -4.39
N SER A 172 1.81 -7.55 -5.15
CA SER A 172 1.37 -7.52 -6.53
C SER A 172 -0.13 -7.68 -6.62
N ILE A 173 -0.79 -6.83 -7.40
CA ILE A 173 -2.21 -6.90 -7.70
C ILE A 173 -2.40 -7.44 -9.11
N SER A 174 -3.29 -8.40 -9.29
CA SER A 174 -3.68 -8.92 -10.60
C SER A 174 -5.20 -8.96 -10.73
N GLY A 175 -5.69 -9.13 -11.96
CA GLY A 175 -7.11 -9.10 -12.30
C GLY A 175 -7.54 -7.79 -12.97
N HIS A 176 -8.83 -7.68 -13.25
CA HIS A 176 -9.42 -6.55 -13.97
C HIS A 176 -10.31 -5.74 -13.04
N ASP A 177 -10.23 -4.41 -13.10
CA ASP A 177 -11.06 -3.50 -12.31
C ASP A 177 -12.59 -3.68 -12.51
N GLN A 178 -13.00 -4.10 -13.71
CA GLN A 178 -14.39 -4.43 -14.04
C GLN A 178 -14.85 -5.78 -13.48
N ASN A 179 -13.92 -6.69 -13.17
CA ASN A 179 -14.22 -7.96 -12.51
C ASN A 179 -13.64 -7.94 -11.09
N VAL A 180 -14.40 -7.34 -10.17
CA VAL A 180 -14.01 -7.19 -8.77
C VAL A 180 -13.70 -8.54 -8.12
N ASP A 181 -14.39 -9.62 -8.52
CA ASP A 181 -14.19 -11.00 -8.04
C ASP A 181 -13.00 -11.72 -8.70
N GLY A 182 -12.44 -11.15 -9.76
CA GLY A 182 -11.17 -11.58 -10.36
C GLY A 182 -9.91 -10.92 -9.80
N LEU A 183 -10.02 -9.91 -8.91
CA LEU A 183 -8.85 -9.24 -8.34
C LEU A 183 -8.11 -10.12 -7.33
N ALA A 184 -6.83 -10.38 -7.54
CA ALA A 184 -5.98 -11.09 -6.59
C ALA A 184 -4.86 -10.19 -6.06
N VAL A 185 -4.42 -10.47 -4.84
CA VAL A 185 -3.29 -9.82 -4.20
C VAL A 185 -2.31 -10.90 -3.77
N GLN A 186 -1.06 -10.75 -4.15
CA GLN A 186 0.01 -11.69 -3.85
C GLN A 186 1.15 -10.94 -3.14
N PRO A 187 1.52 -11.34 -1.91
CA PRO A 187 2.73 -10.83 -1.28
C PRO A 187 3.96 -11.09 -2.15
N MET A 188 4.80 -10.08 -2.29
CA MET A 188 6.06 -10.22 -3.02
C MET A 188 7.15 -10.70 -2.07
N VAL A 189 7.60 -11.92 -2.27
CA VAL A 189 8.74 -12.50 -1.54
C VAL A 189 10.03 -12.14 -2.27
N GLY A 190 11.04 -11.66 -1.53
CA GLY A 190 12.35 -11.35 -2.10
C GLY A 190 12.42 -10.01 -2.86
N PHE A 191 11.44 -9.12 -2.67
CA PHE A 191 11.54 -7.73 -3.12
C PHE A 191 11.81 -6.78 -1.94
N PRO A 192 12.70 -5.79 -2.08
CA PRO A 192 13.62 -5.59 -3.21
C PRO A 192 14.62 -6.75 -3.36
N PRO A 193 15.13 -7.01 -4.57
CA PRO A 193 16.03 -8.14 -4.83
C PRO A 193 17.29 -8.04 -3.98
N ILE A 194 17.70 -9.16 -3.39
CA ILE A 194 19.00 -9.29 -2.72
C ILE A 194 20.10 -9.19 -3.78
N ALA A 195 21.17 -8.46 -3.44
CA ALA A 195 22.33 -8.24 -4.31
C ALA A 195 23.03 -9.55 -4.69
#